data_AF-A0A8X6QD40-F1
#
_entry.id   AF-A0A8X6QD40-F1
#
_cell.length_a   1.000
_cell.length_b   1.000
_cell.length_c   1.000
_cell.angle_alpha   90.00
_cell.angle_beta   90.00
_cell.angle_gamma   90.00
#
_symmetry.space_group_name_H-M   'P 1'
#
loop_
_entity.id
_entity.type
_entity.pdbx_description
1 polymer ?
#
loop_
_entity_poly.entity_id
_entity_poly.type
_entity_poly.pdbx_seq_one_letter_code
_entity_poly.pdbx_strand_id
1 'polypeptide(L)'
;MTFLFVKMLFFLCCTFLMSTCVSKGHDIDTIPIRLAVLAPGDETLPFALHKVVPAVMYAVQTLARQGSRHIEVLHRDTECSSTYGPLHAFELYDSGLADVLLGPLCPYVLAPVARYSAVWELPILTAAGQNDNFDFKEPHYRLLTRMNGSYSQIGLIFLQVLKKFNWEVVALLFHNFEDRTIGNSDCYFLLGAVYTALGRKSFYKDFDETSKTINYEEMLKEVSQNARGVFFIFLFSHAQSVLI
;
A
#
# COMPACT_ATOMS: atom_id res chain seq x y z
N MET A 1 -55.57 52.79 -5.58
CA MET A 1 -55.79 51.64 -4.67
C MET A 1 -55.37 50.28 -5.26
N THR A 2 -54.74 50.23 -6.43
CA THR A 2 -54.39 48.97 -7.13
C THR A 2 -52.92 48.56 -7.01
N PHE A 3 -52.03 49.45 -6.54
CA PHE A 3 -50.58 49.17 -6.41
C PHE A 3 -50.16 48.56 -5.07
N LEU A 4 -51.00 48.63 -4.03
CA LEU A 4 -50.68 48.08 -2.71
C LEU A 4 -50.98 46.57 -2.62
N PHE A 5 -51.95 46.07 -3.40
CA PHE A 5 -52.34 44.66 -3.40
C PHE A 5 -51.34 43.74 -4.13
N VAL A 6 -50.69 44.23 -5.19
CA VAL A 6 -49.72 43.42 -5.97
C VAL A 6 -48.42 43.19 -5.21
N LYS A 7 -47.98 44.16 -4.40
CA LYS A 7 -46.78 44.02 -3.54
C LYS A 7 -46.99 43.05 -2.38
N MET A 8 -48.20 42.95 -1.84
CA MET A 8 -48.51 42.04 -0.75
C MET A 8 -48.59 40.58 -1.21
N LEU A 9 -49.05 40.34 -2.45
CA LEU A 9 -49.11 39.00 -3.05
C LEU A 9 -47.72 38.44 -3.42
N PHE A 10 -46.79 39.30 -3.84
CA PHE A 10 -45.41 38.89 -4.15
C PHE A 10 -44.59 38.55 -2.89
N PHE A 11 -44.81 39.27 -1.78
CA PHE A 11 -44.14 38.98 -0.51
C PHE A 11 -44.64 37.68 0.14
N LEU A 12 -45.94 37.37 0.03
CA LEU A 12 -46.50 36.11 0.55
C LEU A 12 -46.08 34.89 -0.28
N CYS A 13 -45.82 35.05 -1.58
CA CYS A 13 -45.37 33.95 -2.44
C CYS A 13 -43.89 33.61 -2.18
N CYS A 14 -43.04 34.60 -1.95
CA CYS A 14 -41.63 34.37 -1.61
C CYS A 14 -41.43 33.74 -0.22
N THR A 15 -42.27 34.05 0.77
CA THR A 15 -42.17 33.42 2.09
C THR A 15 -42.72 31.98 2.10
N PHE A 16 -43.67 31.65 1.23
CA PHE A 16 -44.18 30.28 1.08
C PHE A 16 -43.25 29.38 0.24
N LEU A 17 -42.51 29.93 -0.73
CA LEU A 17 -41.55 29.17 -1.54
C LEU A 17 -40.19 28.94 -0.87
N MET A 18 -39.85 29.65 0.22
CA MET A 18 -38.66 29.35 1.02
C MET A 18 -38.89 28.32 2.13
N SER A 19 -40.13 27.89 2.39
CA SER A 19 -40.42 26.98 3.50
C SER A 19 -40.50 25.49 3.12
N THR A 20 -40.29 25.11 1.86
CA THR A 20 -40.29 23.69 1.43
C THR A 20 -39.05 23.23 0.69
N CYS A 21 -37.98 24.05 0.65
CA CYS A 21 -36.64 23.55 0.33
C CYS A 21 -35.82 23.38 1.62
N VAL A 22 -36.41 22.76 2.64
CA VAL A 22 -35.61 21.87 3.49
C VAL A 22 -35.30 20.70 2.57
N SER A 23 -34.17 20.78 1.87
CA SER A 23 -33.49 19.57 1.43
C SER A 23 -33.47 18.67 2.65
N LYS A 24 -34.22 17.56 2.63
CA LYS A 24 -33.95 16.43 3.51
C LYS A 24 -32.50 16.09 3.23
N GLY A 25 -31.59 16.71 3.99
CA GLY A 25 -30.26 16.18 4.16
C GLY A 25 -30.53 14.76 4.60
N HIS A 26 -30.20 13.81 3.73
CA HIS A 26 -30.04 12.46 4.19
C HIS A 26 -29.14 12.57 5.43
N ASP A 27 -29.59 12.07 6.57
CA ASP A 27 -28.87 12.22 7.82
C ASP A 27 -27.59 11.37 7.70
N ILE A 28 -26.54 11.98 7.14
CA ILE A 28 -25.27 11.34 6.77
C ILE A 28 -24.66 10.68 8.02
N ASP A 29 -24.98 11.15 9.22
CA ASP A 29 -24.52 10.58 10.49
C ASP A 29 -25.15 9.24 10.88
N THR A 30 -26.24 8.81 10.23
CA THR A 30 -26.92 7.54 10.59
C THR A 30 -26.32 6.31 9.91
N ILE A 31 -25.70 6.47 8.74
CA ILE A 31 -25.10 5.34 8.00
C ILE A 31 -23.68 5.12 8.54
N PRO A 32 -23.26 3.90 8.93
CA PRO A 32 -21.88 3.66 9.33
C PRO A 32 -20.91 3.82 8.15
N ILE A 33 -19.69 4.30 8.43
CA ILE A 33 -18.57 4.19 7.49
C ILE A 33 -17.98 2.79 7.65
N ARG A 34 -17.86 2.02 6.56
CA ARG A 34 -17.34 0.65 6.59
C ARG A 34 -15.90 0.61 6.11
N LEU A 35 -15.01 0.29 7.04
CA LEU A 35 -13.60 0.04 6.78
C LEU A 35 -13.39 -1.45 6.61
N ALA A 36 -12.96 -1.88 5.42
CA ALA A 36 -12.64 -3.28 5.17
C ALA A 36 -11.11 -3.50 5.20
N VAL A 37 -10.66 -4.29 6.18
CA VAL A 37 -9.25 -4.63 6.39
C VAL A 37 -8.90 -5.90 5.61
N LEU A 38 -7.91 -5.79 4.74
CA LEU A 38 -7.37 -6.88 3.92
C LEU A 38 -5.92 -7.16 4.35
N ALA A 39 -5.71 -8.27 5.04
CA ALA A 39 -4.38 -8.71 5.47
C ALA A 39 -4.32 -10.25 5.51
N PRO A 40 -3.15 -10.89 5.47
CA PRO A 40 -3.04 -12.35 5.55
C PRO A 40 -3.26 -12.85 6.98
N GLY A 41 -3.82 -14.04 7.13
CA GLY A 41 -3.98 -14.73 8.41
C GLY A 41 -2.69 -15.36 8.93
N ASP A 42 -1.69 -15.58 8.06
CA ASP A 42 -0.40 -16.15 8.41
C ASP A 42 0.33 -15.36 9.51
N GLU A 43 0.51 -16.01 10.66
CA GLU A 43 1.08 -15.41 11.86
C GLU A 43 2.58 -15.12 11.76
N THR A 44 3.28 -15.75 10.81
CA THR A 44 4.71 -15.50 10.59
C THR A 44 4.97 -14.10 10.04
N LEU A 45 3.99 -13.53 9.33
CA LEU A 45 4.11 -12.22 8.72
C LEU A 45 3.95 -11.11 9.77
N PRO A 46 4.75 -10.03 9.70
CA PRO A 46 4.70 -8.93 10.67
C PRO A 46 3.37 -8.16 10.63
N PHE A 47 2.64 -8.28 9.53
CA PHE A 47 1.38 -7.60 9.26
C PHE A 47 0.18 -8.56 9.19
N ALA A 48 0.27 -9.69 9.89
CA ALA A 48 -0.82 -10.65 10.01
C ALA A 48 -2.11 -9.99 10.52
N LEU A 49 -3.26 -10.53 10.12
CA LEU A 49 -4.59 -9.98 10.40
C LEU A 49 -4.82 -9.80 11.90
N HIS A 50 -4.44 -10.79 12.71
CA HIS A 50 -4.57 -10.74 14.16
C HIS A 50 -3.67 -9.67 14.83
N LYS A 51 -2.63 -9.18 14.13
CA LYS A 51 -1.74 -8.09 14.60
C LYS A 51 -2.28 -6.71 14.19
N VAL A 52 -2.86 -6.61 12.99
CA VAL A 52 -3.30 -5.33 12.40
C VAL A 52 -4.70 -4.93 12.85
N VAL A 53 -5.66 -5.87 12.90
CA VAL A 53 -7.06 -5.58 13.24
C VAL A 53 -7.20 -4.94 14.64
N PRO A 54 -6.49 -5.37 15.69
CA PRO A 54 -6.56 -4.70 16.99
C PRO A 54 -6.14 -3.23 16.96
N ALA A 55 -5.13 -2.87 16.16
CA ALA A 55 -4.69 -1.49 16.02
C ALA A 55 -5.76 -0.62 15.32
N VAL A 56 -6.42 -1.16 14.29
CA VAL A 56 -7.54 -0.50 13.60
C VAL A 56 -8.72 -0.31 14.56
N MET A 57 -9.08 -1.35 15.32
CA MET A 57 -10.16 -1.28 16.31
C MET A 57 -9.87 -0.26 17.40
N TYR A 58 -8.62 -0.15 17.86
CA TYR A 58 -8.20 0.87 18.82
C TYR A 58 -8.36 2.29 18.26
N ALA A 59 -7.99 2.51 17.00
CA ALA A 59 -8.19 3.80 16.33
C ALA A 59 -9.68 4.15 16.21
N VAL A 60 -10.52 3.20 15.80
CA VAL A 60 -11.97 3.38 15.70
C VAL A 60 -12.61 3.69 17.05
N GLN A 61 -12.22 2.98 18.11
CA GLN A 61 -12.70 3.27 19.48
C GLN A 61 -12.28 4.66 19.94
N THR A 62 -11.08 5.10 19.58
CA THR A 62 -10.59 6.45 19.91
C THR A 62 -11.43 7.52 19.20
N LEU A 63 -11.73 7.33 17.92
CA LEU A 63 -12.59 8.23 17.14
C LEU A 63 -14.03 8.27 17.69
N ALA A 64 -14.58 7.12 18.09
CA ALA A 64 -15.90 7.04 18.70
C ALA A 64 -16.00 7.85 20.00
N ARG A 65 -14.94 7.82 20.84
CA ARG A 65 -14.87 8.65 22.07
C ARG A 65 -14.80 10.15 21.78
N GLN A 66 -14.28 10.53 20.62
CA GLN A 66 -14.23 11.93 20.16
C GLN A 66 -15.55 12.41 19.56
N GLY A 67 -16.59 11.56 19.54
CA GLY A 67 -17.87 11.88 18.92
C GLY A 67 -17.84 11.80 17.39
N SER A 68 -16.89 11.05 16.81
CA SER A 68 -16.88 10.80 15.37
C SER A 68 -18.05 9.91 14.96
N ARG A 69 -18.44 10.01 13.68
CA ARG A 69 -19.43 9.13 13.04
C ARG A 69 -19.12 7.66 13.29
N HIS A 70 -20.16 6.83 13.39
CA HIS A 70 -20.00 5.40 13.61
C HIS A 70 -19.21 4.74 12.47
N ILE A 71 -18.21 3.93 12.83
CA ILE A 71 -17.35 3.20 11.89
C ILE A 71 -17.51 1.71 12.18
N GLU A 72 -17.86 0.94 11.15
CA GLU A 72 -17.89 -0.52 11.17
C GLU A 72 -16.59 -1.06 10.55
N VAL A 73 -15.97 -2.04 11.21
CA VAL A 73 -14.73 -2.67 10.74
C VAL A 73 -15.02 -4.09 10.32
N LEU A 74 -14.84 -4.37 9.04
CA LEU A 74 -14.87 -5.71 8.47
C LEU A 74 -13.44 -6.14 8.14
N HIS A 75 -13.19 -7.44 8.12
CA HIS A 75 -11.88 -7.96 7.74
C HIS A 75 -11.99 -9.26 6.93
N ARG A 76 -11.03 -9.49 6.05
CA ARG A 76 -10.89 -10.74 5.29
C ARG A 76 -9.43 -11.17 5.31
N ASP A 77 -9.23 -12.47 5.47
CA ASP A 77 -7.94 -13.10 5.23
C ASP A 77 -7.68 -13.07 3.73
N THR A 78 -6.54 -12.51 3.32
CA THR A 78 -6.13 -12.49 1.91
C THR A 78 -5.28 -13.70 1.52
N GLU A 79 -4.85 -14.50 2.49
CA GLU A 79 -3.91 -15.62 2.35
C GLU A 79 -2.60 -15.23 1.65
N CYS A 80 -2.30 -13.93 1.57
CA CYS A 80 -1.26 -13.37 0.70
C CYS A 80 -1.34 -13.87 -0.76
N SER A 81 -2.52 -14.30 -1.21
CA SER A 81 -2.73 -14.96 -2.48
C SER A 81 -3.21 -13.98 -3.53
N SER A 82 -2.51 -13.92 -4.66
CA SER A 82 -2.89 -13.16 -5.85
C SER A 82 -4.22 -13.60 -6.46
N THR A 83 -4.79 -14.72 -5.99
CA THR A 83 -6.10 -15.23 -6.39
C THR A 83 -7.16 -14.88 -5.35
N TYR A 84 -6.98 -15.29 -4.09
CA TYR A 84 -8.02 -15.14 -3.06
C TYR A 84 -8.14 -13.71 -2.53
N GLY A 85 -7.03 -13.00 -2.35
CA GLY A 85 -7.06 -11.63 -1.86
C GLY A 85 -7.90 -10.69 -2.74
N PRO A 86 -7.74 -10.69 -4.08
CA PRO A 86 -8.59 -9.89 -4.96
C PRO A 86 -10.05 -10.36 -5.00
N LEU A 87 -10.32 -11.66 -4.84
CA LEU A 87 -11.70 -12.17 -4.75
C LEU A 87 -12.41 -11.63 -3.51
N HIS A 88 -11.75 -11.63 -2.34
CA HIS A 88 -12.33 -11.06 -1.13
C HIS A 88 -12.56 -9.55 -1.24
N ALA A 89 -11.65 -8.81 -1.89
CA ALA A 89 -11.85 -7.40 -2.17
C ALA A 89 -13.07 -7.16 -3.09
N PHE A 90 -13.25 -8.01 -4.10
CA PHE A 90 -14.40 -7.98 -5.00
C PHE A 90 -15.70 -8.29 -4.27
N GLU A 91 -15.75 -9.32 -3.42
CA GLU A 91 -16.94 -9.66 -2.62
C GLU A 91 -17.38 -8.50 -1.72
N LEU A 92 -16.42 -7.81 -1.09
CA LEU A 92 -16.68 -6.64 -0.26
C LEU A 92 -17.24 -5.47 -1.08
N TYR A 93 -16.72 -5.26 -2.29
CA TYR A 93 -17.23 -4.24 -3.21
C TYR A 93 -18.64 -4.57 -3.71
N ASP A 94 -18.86 -5.79 -4.20
CA ASP A 94 -20.13 -6.23 -4.79
C ASP A 94 -21.27 -6.28 -3.76
N SER A 95 -20.96 -6.74 -2.54
CA SER A 95 -21.90 -6.69 -1.41
C SER A 95 -22.14 -5.28 -0.88
N GLY A 96 -21.43 -4.29 -1.44
CA GLY A 96 -21.45 -2.90 -1.01
C GLY A 96 -21.04 -2.75 0.44
N LEU A 97 -20.14 -3.58 0.97
CA LEU A 97 -19.71 -3.64 2.38
C LEU A 97 -18.41 -2.87 2.66
N ALA A 98 -17.82 -2.21 1.68
CA ALA A 98 -16.61 -1.42 1.85
C ALA A 98 -16.79 0.00 1.30
N ASP A 99 -16.55 0.99 2.15
CA ASP A 99 -16.45 2.40 1.74
C ASP A 99 -14.97 2.83 1.60
N VAL A 100 -14.06 2.15 2.33
CA VAL A 100 -12.61 2.29 2.21
C VAL A 100 -11.95 0.93 2.45
N LEU A 101 -10.91 0.62 1.66
CA LEU A 101 -10.07 -0.55 1.88
C LEU A 101 -8.82 -0.17 2.71
N LEU A 102 -8.57 -0.91 3.79
CA LEU A 102 -7.33 -0.85 4.55
C LEU A 102 -6.46 -2.06 4.21
N GLY A 103 -5.26 -1.84 3.67
CA GLY A 103 -4.53 -2.87 2.93
C GLY A 103 -5.04 -2.98 1.48
N PRO A 104 -4.72 -4.04 0.71
CA PRO A 104 -3.92 -5.20 1.06
C PRO A 104 -2.48 -4.89 1.48
N LEU A 105 -1.88 -5.81 2.25
CA LEU A 105 -0.52 -5.67 2.77
C LEU A 105 0.52 -6.47 1.97
N CYS A 106 0.11 -7.52 1.25
CA CYS A 106 0.99 -8.24 0.33
C CYS A 106 1.06 -7.54 -1.03
N PRO A 107 2.26 -7.33 -1.62
CA PRO A 107 2.41 -6.54 -2.85
C PRO A 107 1.68 -7.14 -4.06
N TYR A 108 1.70 -8.47 -4.20
CA TYR A 108 1.02 -9.17 -5.30
C TYR A 108 -0.50 -9.18 -5.17
N VAL A 109 -1.03 -9.06 -3.95
CA VAL A 109 -2.47 -8.87 -3.71
C VAL A 109 -2.86 -7.41 -3.97
N LEU A 110 -2.02 -6.48 -3.52
CA LEU A 110 -2.27 -5.04 -3.66
C LEU A 110 -2.33 -4.60 -5.12
N ALA A 111 -1.44 -5.12 -5.99
CA ALA A 111 -1.36 -4.71 -7.40
C ALA A 111 -2.68 -4.85 -8.18
N PRO A 112 -3.35 -6.01 -8.23
CA PRO A 112 -4.65 -6.14 -8.89
C PRO A 112 -5.75 -5.38 -8.14
N VAL A 113 -5.79 -5.42 -6.81
CA VAL A 113 -6.83 -4.73 -6.04
C VAL A 113 -6.78 -3.22 -6.27
N ALA A 114 -5.60 -2.62 -6.33
CA ALA A 114 -5.44 -1.19 -6.61
C ALA A 114 -5.86 -0.82 -8.04
N ARG A 115 -5.63 -1.69 -9.02
CA ARG A 115 -6.14 -1.50 -10.40
C ARG A 115 -7.66 -1.50 -10.43
N TYR A 116 -8.29 -2.41 -9.69
CA TYR A 116 -9.74 -2.49 -9.61
C TYR A 116 -10.33 -1.31 -8.84
N SER A 117 -9.70 -0.91 -7.73
CA SER A 117 -10.17 0.19 -6.89
C SER A 117 -10.24 1.52 -7.66
N ALA A 118 -9.31 1.75 -8.60
CA ALA A 118 -9.36 2.89 -9.51
C ALA A 118 -10.60 2.93 -10.42
N VAL A 119 -11.20 1.77 -10.72
CA VAL A 119 -12.44 1.63 -11.51
C VAL A 119 -13.67 1.63 -10.61
N TRP A 120 -13.60 0.96 -9.47
CA TRP A 120 -14.66 0.89 -8.46
C TRP A 120 -14.87 2.20 -7.71
N GLU A 121 -13.97 3.17 -7.88
CA GLU A 121 -13.91 4.42 -7.14
C GLU A 121 -13.81 4.22 -5.62
N LEU A 122 -13.13 3.14 -5.22
CA LEU A 122 -12.95 2.74 -3.83
C LEU A 122 -11.53 3.08 -3.37
N PRO A 123 -11.34 4.00 -2.40
CA PRO A 123 -10.02 4.38 -1.93
C PRO A 123 -9.33 3.25 -1.17
N ILE A 124 -8.02 3.11 -1.41
CA ILE A 124 -7.15 2.21 -0.67
C ILE A 124 -6.18 3.03 0.19
N LEU A 125 -6.14 2.72 1.49
CA LEU A 125 -5.10 3.16 2.40
C LEU A 125 -4.30 1.95 2.85
N THR A 126 -3.00 1.90 2.57
CA THR A 126 -2.16 0.75 2.93
C THR A 126 -0.84 1.18 3.58
N ALA A 127 -0.37 0.39 4.55
CA ALA A 127 0.97 0.53 5.13
C ALA A 127 2.05 -0.28 4.34
N ALA A 128 1.65 -0.92 3.25
CA ALA A 128 2.51 -1.68 2.35
C ALA A 128 2.67 -0.97 0.99
N GLY A 129 3.03 -1.73 -0.05
CA GLY A 129 3.19 -1.20 -1.41
C GLY A 129 4.45 -0.35 -1.58
N GLN A 130 5.53 -0.70 -0.86
CA GLN A 130 6.80 0.01 -0.92
C GLN A 130 7.45 -0.07 -2.32
N ASN A 131 7.10 -1.09 -3.10
CA ASN A 131 7.53 -1.28 -4.49
C ASN A 131 7.34 -0.01 -5.33
N ASP A 132 8.36 0.33 -6.13
CA ASP A 132 8.43 1.51 -7.00
C ASP A 132 7.37 1.52 -8.12
N ASN A 133 6.85 0.36 -8.50
CA ASN A 133 5.72 0.25 -9.43
C ASN A 133 4.48 1.04 -8.96
N PHE A 134 4.29 1.23 -7.65
CA PHE A 134 3.16 1.98 -7.08
C PHE A 134 3.38 3.50 -7.03
N ASP A 135 4.56 3.98 -7.45
CA ASP A 135 4.87 5.41 -7.55
C ASP A 135 4.13 6.05 -8.74
N PHE A 136 3.94 5.29 -9.83
CA PHE A 136 3.22 5.73 -11.02
C PHE A 136 1.71 5.61 -10.82
N LYS A 137 1.08 6.70 -10.36
CA LYS A 137 -0.35 6.70 -10.01
C LYS A 137 -1.29 6.52 -11.20
N GLU A 138 -0.94 7.06 -12.35
CA GLU A 138 -1.78 6.96 -13.55
C GLU A 138 -1.32 5.82 -14.48
N PRO A 139 -2.25 5.08 -15.11
CA PRO A 139 -3.71 5.16 -14.97
C PRO A 139 -4.27 4.27 -13.84
N HIS A 140 -3.42 3.46 -13.21
CA HIS A 140 -3.85 2.26 -12.50
C HIS A 140 -4.00 2.40 -10.98
N TYR A 141 -3.36 3.38 -10.35
CA TYR A 141 -3.23 3.47 -8.89
C TYR A 141 -3.67 4.84 -8.34
N ARG A 142 -4.56 5.56 -9.05
CA ARG A 142 -5.06 6.90 -8.70
C ARG A 142 -5.65 7.01 -7.29
N LEU A 143 -6.24 5.93 -6.77
CA LEU A 143 -6.88 5.89 -5.45
C LEU A 143 -6.06 5.14 -4.39
N LEU A 144 -4.80 4.82 -4.68
CA LEU A 144 -3.90 4.16 -3.75
C LEU A 144 -3.08 5.19 -2.95
N THR A 145 -3.36 5.29 -1.66
CA THR A 145 -2.56 6.06 -0.71
C THR A 145 -1.72 5.11 0.15
N ARG A 146 -0.41 5.32 0.16
CA ARG A 146 0.53 4.56 0.98
C ARG A 146 0.89 5.38 2.21
N MET A 147 0.77 4.79 3.38
CA MET A 147 1.11 5.39 4.67
C MET A 147 2.54 5.05 5.11
N ASN A 148 3.30 4.36 4.27
CA ASN A 148 4.70 3.99 4.50
C ASN A 148 5.60 4.53 3.37
N GLY A 149 6.91 4.54 3.60
CA GLY A 149 7.91 4.95 2.59
C GLY A 149 7.96 3.99 1.40
N SER A 150 8.50 4.47 0.28
CA SER A 150 8.74 3.68 -0.93
C SER A 150 10.21 3.22 -1.03
N TYR A 151 10.44 2.11 -1.72
CA TYR A 151 11.78 1.64 -2.05
C TYR A 151 12.54 2.64 -2.95
N SER A 152 11.84 3.43 -3.78
CA SER A 152 12.42 4.54 -4.52
C SER A 152 13.08 5.58 -3.60
N GLN A 153 12.45 5.91 -2.48
CA GLN A 153 13.05 6.80 -1.47
C GLN A 153 14.29 6.16 -0.84
N ILE A 154 14.30 4.86 -0.60
CA ILE A 154 15.48 4.14 -0.12
C ILE A 154 16.61 4.18 -1.16
N GLY A 155 16.31 4.00 -2.45
CA GLY A 155 17.28 4.16 -3.53
C GLY A 155 17.94 5.55 -3.54
N LEU A 156 17.17 6.61 -3.28
CA LEU A 156 17.70 7.97 -3.16
C LEU A 156 18.59 8.15 -1.93
N ILE A 157 18.21 7.57 -0.78
CA ILE A 157 19.02 7.59 0.44
C ILE A 157 20.36 6.88 0.20
N PHE A 158 20.33 5.71 -0.44
CA PHE A 158 21.52 4.99 -0.84
C PHE A 158 22.43 5.84 -1.71
N LEU A 159 21.89 6.48 -2.75
CA LEU A 159 22.65 7.37 -3.61
C LEU A 159 23.32 8.53 -2.83
N GLN A 160 22.63 9.08 -1.82
CA GLN A 160 23.20 10.12 -0.95
C GLN A 160 24.34 9.59 -0.07
N VAL A 161 24.20 8.38 0.48
CA VAL A 161 25.24 7.72 1.26
C VAL A 161 26.48 7.47 0.41
N LEU A 162 26.31 6.87 -0.79
CA LEU A 162 27.43 6.62 -1.70
C LEU A 162 28.20 7.90 -2.05
N LYS A 163 27.46 8.98 -2.35
CA LYS A 163 28.06 10.30 -2.62
C LYS A 163 28.78 10.86 -1.41
N LYS A 164 28.25 10.68 -0.20
CA LYS A 164 28.87 11.19 1.03
C LYS A 164 30.23 10.55 1.31
N PHE A 165 30.38 9.27 0.96
CA PHE A 165 31.61 8.50 1.20
C PHE A 165 32.49 8.32 -0.05
N ASN A 166 32.13 8.94 -1.18
CA ASN A 166 32.80 8.79 -2.48
C ASN A 166 32.92 7.32 -2.93
N TRP A 167 31.85 6.54 -2.73
CA TRP A 167 31.77 5.16 -3.25
C TRP A 167 31.16 5.16 -4.64
N GLU A 168 31.95 4.74 -5.63
CA GLU A 168 31.56 4.76 -7.04
C GLU A 168 31.21 3.37 -7.60
N VAL A 169 31.77 2.30 -7.02
CA VAL A 169 31.61 0.94 -7.49
C VAL A 169 30.90 0.12 -6.43
N VAL A 170 29.66 -0.29 -6.73
CA VAL A 170 28.81 -1.08 -5.83
C VAL A 170 28.29 -2.31 -6.57
N ALA A 171 28.30 -3.44 -5.87
CA ALA A 171 27.65 -4.66 -6.31
C ALA A 171 26.45 -4.97 -5.39
N LEU A 172 25.36 -5.46 -5.97
CA LEU A 172 24.12 -5.80 -5.28
C LEU A 172 23.96 -7.32 -5.21
N LEU A 173 23.72 -7.86 -4.02
CA LEU A 173 23.48 -9.29 -3.82
C LEU A 173 22.22 -9.45 -2.99
N PHE A 174 21.21 -10.15 -3.48
CA PHE A 174 19.90 -10.20 -2.81
C PHE A 174 19.15 -11.51 -3.03
N HIS A 175 18.27 -11.82 -2.09
CA HIS A 175 17.37 -12.94 -2.22
C HIS A 175 16.34 -12.70 -3.33
N ASN A 176 16.12 -13.67 -4.21
CA ASN A 176 14.93 -13.77 -5.03
C ASN A 176 14.53 -15.24 -5.23
N PHE A 177 13.24 -15.52 -5.39
CA PHE A 177 12.78 -16.88 -5.61
C PHE A 177 13.14 -17.36 -7.03
N GLU A 178 13.68 -18.58 -7.15
CA GLU A 178 13.90 -19.24 -8.45
C GLU A 178 12.56 -19.61 -9.09
N ASP A 179 11.60 -20.02 -8.26
CA ASP A 179 10.24 -20.32 -8.68
C ASP A 179 9.46 -19.03 -9.00
N ARG A 180 9.34 -18.76 -10.30
CA ARG A 180 8.62 -17.59 -10.82
C ARG A 180 7.13 -17.58 -10.52
N THR A 181 6.53 -18.71 -10.10
CA THR A 181 5.11 -18.76 -9.74
C THR A 181 4.83 -18.05 -8.41
N ILE A 182 5.82 -18.00 -7.52
CA ILE A 182 5.79 -17.24 -6.25
C ILE A 182 5.95 -15.74 -6.52
N GLY A 183 6.67 -15.41 -7.59
CA GLY A 183 7.03 -14.04 -7.97
C GLY A 183 8.33 -13.60 -7.34
N ASN A 184 8.69 -12.34 -7.56
CA ASN A 184 9.86 -11.71 -6.94
C ASN A 184 9.67 -11.43 -5.45
N SER A 185 10.77 -11.52 -4.70
CA SER A 185 10.83 -11.19 -3.28
C SER A 185 10.77 -9.68 -3.00
N ASP A 186 10.55 -9.29 -1.74
CA ASP A 186 10.69 -7.90 -1.30
C ASP A 186 12.14 -7.38 -1.47
N CYS A 187 13.13 -8.26 -1.36
CA CYS A 187 14.56 -7.92 -1.52
C CYS A 187 14.87 -7.56 -2.98
N TYR A 188 14.27 -8.27 -3.93
CA TYR A 188 14.31 -7.93 -5.36
C TYR A 188 13.73 -6.54 -5.60
N PHE A 189 12.57 -6.22 -5.03
CA PHE A 189 11.95 -4.90 -5.24
C PHE A 189 12.74 -3.77 -4.58
N LEU A 190 13.28 -4.00 -3.39
CA LEU A 190 14.11 -3.03 -2.68
C LEU A 190 15.39 -2.72 -3.46
N LEU A 191 16.17 -3.74 -3.83
CA LEU A 191 17.41 -3.52 -4.56
C LEU A 191 17.18 -3.17 -6.04
N GLY A 192 16.03 -3.50 -6.61
CA GLY A 192 15.61 -3.01 -7.93
C GLY A 192 15.44 -1.48 -7.94
N ALA A 193 14.87 -0.91 -6.87
CA ALA A 193 14.77 0.54 -6.71
C ALA A 193 16.16 1.19 -6.50
N VAL A 194 17.04 0.57 -5.71
CA VAL A 194 18.43 1.01 -5.55
C VAL A 194 19.17 0.95 -6.88
N TYR A 195 19.10 -0.17 -7.61
CA TYR A 195 19.72 -0.36 -8.92
C TYR A 195 19.26 0.71 -9.92
N THR A 196 17.97 1.05 -9.91
CA THR A 196 17.42 2.12 -10.73
C THR A 196 17.98 3.49 -10.31
N ALA A 197 18.07 3.79 -9.01
CA ALA A 197 18.65 5.04 -8.50
C ALA A 197 20.15 5.19 -8.83
N LEU A 198 20.89 4.06 -8.96
CA LEU A 198 22.29 4.01 -9.39
C LEU A 198 22.46 4.10 -10.92
N GLY A 199 21.38 4.34 -11.66
CA GLY A 199 21.42 4.48 -13.12
C GLY A 199 21.61 3.17 -13.86
N ARG A 200 21.27 2.04 -13.24
CA ARG A 200 21.29 0.68 -13.84
C ARG A 200 22.66 0.23 -14.35
N LYS A 201 23.73 0.62 -13.64
CA LYS A 201 25.12 0.29 -13.99
C LYS A 201 25.80 -0.67 -13.02
N SER A 202 25.29 -0.75 -11.80
CA SER A 202 25.87 -1.61 -10.76
C SER A 202 25.81 -3.08 -11.14
N PHE A 203 26.85 -3.83 -10.82
CA PHE A 203 26.78 -5.28 -10.90
C PHE A 203 25.72 -5.80 -9.92
N TYR A 204 24.96 -6.83 -10.31
CA TYR A 204 24.02 -7.46 -9.40
C TYR A 204 24.01 -8.98 -9.58
N LYS A 205 23.66 -9.68 -8.51
CA LYS A 205 23.43 -11.12 -8.48
C LYS A 205 22.26 -11.43 -7.53
N ASP A 206 21.33 -12.26 -7.97
CA ASP A 206 20.26 -12.78 -7.13
C ASP A 206 20.46 -14.27 -6.82
N PHE A 207 19.84 -14.72 -5.72
CA PHE A 207 19.90 -16.12 -5.28
C PHE A 207 18.67 -16.50 -4.45
N ASP A 208 18.27 -17.77 -4.49
CA ASP A 208 17.12 -18.24 -3.71
C ASP A 208 17.54 -18.87 -2.39
N GLU A 209 17.49 -18.13 -1.29
CA GLU A 209 17.83 -18.57 0.08
C GLU A 209 17.13 -19.85 0.53
N THR A 210 15.98 -20.18 -0.06
CA THR A 210 15.23 -21.39 0.28
C THR A 210 15.82 -22.63 -0.41
N SER A 211 16.65 -22.42 -1.44
CA SER A 211 17.34 -23.48 -2.16
C SER A 211 18.48 -24.06 -1.32
N LYS A 212 18.51 -25.40 -1.22
CA LYS A 212 19.56 -26.11 -0.47
C LYS A 212 20.88 -26.23 -1.24
N THR A 213 20.90 -25.88 -2.51
CA THR A 213 22.04 -26.11 -3.41
C THR A 213 22.88 -24.85 -3.65
N ILE A 214 22.70 -23.81 -2.84
CA ILE A 214 23.39 -22.54 -3.02
C ILE A 214 24.87 -22.64 -2.62
N ASN A 215 25.75 -22.24 -3.53
CA ASN A 215 27.16 -22.05 -3.24
C ASN A 215 27.49 -20.58 -2.92
N TYR A 216 27.40 -20.22 -1.64
CA TYR A 216 27.71 -18.87 -1.18
C TYR A 216 29.15 -18.44 -1.48
N GLU A 217 30.12 -19.36 -1.42
CA GLU A 217 31.53 -19.02 -1.65
C GLU A 217 31.77 -18.53 -3.09
N GLU A 218 31.17 -19.22 -4.07
CA GLU A 218 31.29 -18.86 -5.48
C GLU A 218 30.61 -17.51 -5.77
N MET A 219 29.42 -17.29 -5.22
CA MET A 219 28.71 -16.02 -5.38
C MET A 219 29.48 -14.85 -4.76
N LEU A 220 30.05 -15.03 -3.56
CA LEU A 220 30.84 -13.98 -2.92
C LEU A 220 32.13 -13.70 -3.70
N LYS A 221 32.77 -14.72 -4.27
CA LYS A 221 33.91 -14.53 -5.18
C LYS A 221 33.52 -13.71 -6.40
N GLU A 222 32.42 -14.05 -7.05
CA GLU A 222 31.90 -13.32 -8.22
C GLU A 222 31.59 -11.86 -7.89
N VAL A 223 30.86 -11.61 -6.81
CA VAL A 223 30.52 -10.26 -6.33
C VAL A 223 31.78 -9.47 -5.98
N SER A 224 32.76 -10.09 -5.31
CA SER A 224 34.01 -9.43 -4.93
C SER A 224 34.87 -9.01 -6.12
N GLN A 225 34.81 -9.72 -7.25
CA GLN A 225 35.55 -9.36 -8.46
C GLN A 225 34.95 -8.15 -9.18
N ASN A 226 33.65 -7.93 -9.00
CA ASN A 226 32.89 -6.88 -9.67
C ASN A 226 32.72 -5.60 -8.82
N ALA A 227 32.99 -5.65 -7.52
CA ALA A 227 33.08 -4.48 -6.65
C ALA A 227 34.54 -4.18 -6.27
N ARG A 228 35.01 -2.94 -6.45
CA ARG A 228 36.37 -2.50 -6.06
C ARG A 228 36.28 -1.39 -5.01
N GLY A 229 36.71 -1.66 -3.78
CA GLY A 229 36.64 -0.72 -2.64
C GLY A 229 35.83 -1.29 -1.47
N VAL A 230 35.72 -0.54 -0.36
CA VAL A 230 34.97 -0.91 0.85
C VAL A 230 33.57 -1.40 0.47
N PHE A 231 33.36 -2.71 0.60
CA PHE A 231 32.17 -3.40 0.13
C PHE A 231 30.97 -3.06 1.02
N PHE A 232 29.85 -2.71 0.41
CA PHE A 232 28.54 -2.87 1.03
C PHE A 232 27.75 -3.89 0.23
N ILE A 233 27.90 -5.16 0.64
CA ILE A 233 26.97 -6.20 0.24
C ILE A 233 25.70 -5.97 1.04
N PHE A 234 24.68 -5.38 0.43
CA PHE A 234 23.37 -5.29 1.05
C PHE A 234 22.66 -6.63 0.95
N LEU A 235 23.04 -7.57 1.80
CA LEU A 235 22.32 -8.82 2.01
C LEU A 235 20.98 -8.48 2.66
N PHE A 236 19.95 -8.37 1.85
CA PHE A 236 18.58 -8.45 2.32
C PHE A 236 18.17 -9.92 2.23
N SER A 237 18.32 -10.58 3.37
CA SER A 237 17.97 -11.98 3.64
C SER A 237 16.95 -12.00 4.79
N HIS A 238 16.01 -12.94 4.77
CA HIS A 238 15.22 -13.24 5.98
C HIS A 238 16.09 -13.89 7.07
N ALA A 239 17.19 -14.53 6.68
CA ALA A 239 18.22 -15.07 7.56
C ALA A 239 19.36 -14.05 7.73
N GLN A 240 19.19 -13.09 8.64
CA GLN A 240 20.32 -12.37 9.24
C GLN A 240 21.23 -13.39 9.96
N SER A 241 22.10 -14.11 9.26
CA SER A 241 23.00 -15.09 9.89
C SER A 241 24.30 -15.36 9.15
N VAL A 242 24.60 -14.71 8.02
CA VAL A 242 25.85 -14.99 7.31
C VAL A 242 26.55 -13.67 6.95
N LEU A 243 27.72 -13.46 7.55
CA LEU A 243 28.75 -12.43 7.31
C LEU A 243 28.71 -11.17 8.20
N ILE A 244 29.24 -11.33 9.42
CA ILE A 244 30.35 -10.48 9.89
C ILE A 244 31.62 -11.32 9.72
#